data_AF-A0AA34TL86-F1
#
_entry.id   AF-A0AA34TL86-F1
#
_cell.length_a   1.000
_cell.length_b   1.000
_cell.length_c   1.000
_cell.angle_alpha   90.00
_cell.angle_beta   90.00
_cell.angle_gamma   90.00
#
_symmetry.space_group_name_H-M   'P 1'
#
loop_
_entity.id
_entity.type
_entity.pdbx_description
1 polymer ?
#
loop_
_entity_poly.entity_id
_entity_poly.type
_entity_poly.pdbx_seq_one_letter_code
_entity_poly.pdbx_strand_id
1 'polypeptide(L)'
;MKKFKIGSLVALLLGLVLFTGLLVNADEFTDIGSLYDKAVSENIINPNLYPKANWEKDEISIMRPSYEEYKNYDSSITYESWLKLNNYGVMVDTKEPVLQTKDPTASNIRLRTAQDNIDKFCRDTQAGDILIVGGDFPTGVIGHAAILNADGYVLEMPGGNGWWNGLSDNNRQLPKRQWITEHIKEWTSVYRMRNTGLARQVANMQIHTSIVHMGEQPKIYTLITELLPISKK
;
A
#
# COMPACT_ATOMS: atom_id res chain seq x y z
N MET A 1 -40.11 40.19 55.22
CA MET A 1 -38.99 39.28 54.90
C MET A 1 -39.37 38.47 53.66
N LYS A 2 -38.66 38.66 52.54
CA LYS A 2 -39.02 38.12 51.22
C LYS A 2 -38.63 36.63 51.12
N LYS A 3 -39.57 35.80 50.66
CA LYS A 3 -39.39 34.35 50.40
C LYS A 3 -38.61 34.17 49.10
N PHE A 4 -37.39 33.62 49.16
CA PHE A 4 -36.64 33.20 47.98
C PHE A 4 -36.89 31.71 47.70
N LYS A 5 -37.31 31.41 46.46
CA LYS A 5 -37.69 30.07 45.99
C LYS A 5 -36.44 29.22 45.72
N ILE A 6 -36.35 28.04 46.34
CA ILE A 6 -35.29 27.02 46.17
C ILE A 6 -35.51 26.20 44.87
N GLY A 7 -36.09 26.81 43.83
CA GLY A 7 -36.45 26.13 42.59
C GLY A 7 -35.47 26.31 41.43
N SER A 8 -34.36 27.04 41.61
CA SER A 8 -33.56 27.55 40.49
C SER A 8 -32.08 27.11 40.45
N LEU A 9 -31.60 26.29 41.39
CA LEU A 9 -30.19 25.87 41.39
C LEU A 9 -29.94 24.51 40.71
N VAL A 10 -30.93 23.62 40.65
CA VAL A 10 -30.77 22.28 40.06
C VAL A 10 -30.80 22.32 38.53
N ALA A 11 -31.47 23.30 37.93
CA ALA A 11 -31.49 23.48 36.47
C ALA A 11 -30.16 24.00 35.90
N LEU A 12 -29.33 24.69 36.70
CA LEU A 12 -28.04 25.22 36.24
C LEU A 12 -26.94 24.15 36.23
N LEU A 13 -27.01 23.16 37.12
CA LEU A 13 -26.04 22.05 37.19
C LEU A 13 -26.27 20.99 36.11
N LEU A 14 -27.53 20.77 35.68
CA LEU A 14 -27.84 19.88 34.54
C LEU A 14 -27.61 20.56 33.18
N GLY A 15 -27.67 21.89 33.10
CA GLY A 15 -27.37 22.64 31.88
C GLY A 15 -25.88 22.73 31.55
N LEU A 16 -25.00 22.63 32.54
CA LEU A 16 -23.55 22.77 32.33
C LEU A 16 -22.89 21.48 31.79
N VAL A 17 -23.50 20.31 31.99
CA VAL A 17 -22.99 19.03 31.47
C VAL A 17 -23.28 18.86 29.96
N LEU A 18 -24.24 19.61 29.41
CA LEU A 18 -24.59 19.56 27.98
C LEU A 18 -23.80 20.54 27.10
N PHE A 19 -23.02 21.45 27.68
CA PHE A 19 -22.31 22.50 26.93
C PHE A 19 -20.78 22.35 26.92
N THR A 20 -20.21 21.42 27.68
CA THR A 20 -18.90 20.88 27.33
C THR A 20 -19.14 19.73 26.37
N GLY A 21 -19.36 20.07 25.10
CA GLY A 21 -18.98 19.18 24.02
C GLY A 21 -17.49 18.95 24.15
N LEU A 22 -17.11 18.02 25.03
CA LEU A 22 -15.93 17.21 24.81
C LEU A 22 -16.18 16.64 23.43
N LEU A 23 -15.56 17.26 22.43
CA LEU A 23 -15.13 16.54 21.25
C LEU A 23 -14.24 15.44 21.80
N VAL A 24 -14.87 14.35 22.23
CA VAL A 24 -14.26 13.04 22.20
C VAL A 24 -14.03 12.89 20.71
N ASN A 25 -12.87 13.34 20.23
CA ASN A 25 -12.31 12.79 19.01
C ASN A 25 -12.25 11.31 19.34
N ALA A 26 -13.23 10.55 18.80
CA ALA A 26 -13.14 9.10 18.85
C ALA A 26 -11.74 8.80 18.33
N ASP A 27 -10.93 8.15 19.18
CA ASP A 27 -9.59 7.79 18.79
C ASP A 27 -9.72 7.03 17.46
N GLU A 28 -9.05 7.53 16.43
CA GLU A 28 -9.20 7.05 15.06
C GLU A 28 -8.73 5.60 14.91
N PHE A 29 -8.02 5.11 15.91
CA PHE A 29 -7.57 3.73 16.08
C PHE A 29 -8.45 2.93 17.03
N THR A 30 -9.68 3.38 17.31
CA THR A 30 -10.67 2.55 18.00
C THR A 30 -11.18 1.46 17.08
N ASP A 31 -11.28 0.23 17.62
CA ASP A 31 -11.84 -0.92 16.92
C ASP A 31 -11.02 -1.46 15.72
N ILE A 32 -9.68 -1.39 15.79
CA ILE A 32 -8.76 -1.99 14.80
C ILE A 32 -9.08 -3.46 14.50
N GLY A 33 -9.45 -4.22 15.53
CA GLY A 33 -9.85 -5.62 15.37
C GLY A 33 -11.03 -5.81 14.42
N SER A 34 -12.01 -4.89 14.44
CA SER A 34 -13.14 -4.92 13.50
C SER A 34 -12.74 -4.59 12.07
N LEU A 35 -11.73 -3.73 11.86
CA LEU A 35 -11.25 -3.38 10.51
C LEU A 35 -10.66 -4.60 9.81
N TYR A 36 -9.90 -5.42 10.53
CA TYR A 36 -9.42 -6.72 10.03
C TYR A 36 -10.59 -7.68 9.74
N ASP A 37 -11.51 -7.84 10.70
CA ASP A 37 -12.64 -8.79 10.55
C ASP A 37 -13.54 -8.39 9.38
N LYS A 38 -13.72 -7.07 9.17
CA LYS A 38 -14.40 -6.50 8.00
C LYS A 38 -13.68 -6.86 6.71
N ALA A 39 -12.38 -6.63 6.61
CA ALA A 39 -11.59 -6.96 5.42
C ALA A 39 -11.60 -8.47 5.09
N VAL A 40 -11.65 -9.35 6.09
CA VAL A 40 -11.87 -10.78 5.89
C VAL A 40 -13.27 -11.06 5.35
N SER A 41 -14.31 -10.44 5.92
CA SER A 41 -15.70 -10.62 5.48
C SER A 41 -15.95 -10.11 4.05
N GLU A 42 -15.24 -9.05 3.65
CA GLU A 42 -15.24 -8.49 2.29
C GLU A 42 -14.34 -9.27 1.32
N ASN A 43 -13.76 -10.38 1.77
CA ASN A 43 -12.88 -11.25 1.00
C ASN A 43 -11.61 -10.54 0.47
N ILE A 44 -11.17 -9.47 1.14
CA ILE A 44 -9.92 -8.76 0.84
C ILE A 44 -8.75 -9.53 1.46
N ILE A 45 -8.81 -9.79 2.76
CA ILE A 45 -7.78 -10.56 3.48
C ILE A 45 -8.13 -12.05 3.47
N ASN A 46 -7.15 -12.88 3.14
CA ASN A 46 -7.20 -14.31 3.42
C ASN A 46 -6.53 -14.58 4.78
N PRO A 47 -7.28 -14.96 5.83
CA PRO A 47 -6.73 -15.14 7.17
C PRO A 47 -5.70 -16.28 7.29
N ASN A 48 -5.64 -17.18 6.29
CA ASN A 48 -4.61 -18.21 6.23
C ASN A 48 -3.27 -17.69 5.71
N LEU A 49 -3.28 -16.63 4.88
CA LEU A 49 -2.07 -16.00 4.35
C LEU A 49 -1.61 -14.83 5.23
N TYR A 50 -2.56 -14.09 5.79
CA TYR A 50 -2.28 -12.97 6.69
C TYR A 50 -3.08 -13.09 7.99
N PRO A 51 -2.62 -13.89 8.95
CA PRO A 51 -3.31 -14.05 10.23
C PRO A 51 -3.44 -12.73 10.99
N LYS A 52 -4.55 -12.57 11.72
CA LYS A 52 -4.89 -11.34 12.46
C LYS A 52 -3.74 -10.78 13.29
N ALA A 53 -3.06 -11.64 14.05
CA ALA A 53 -1.94 -11.23 14.90
C ALA A 53 -0.75 -10.65 14.10
N ASN A 54 -0.50 -11.15 12.88
CA ASN A 54 0.54 -10.60 12.01
C ASN A 54 0.10 -9.27 11.41
N TRP A 55 -1.17 -9.17 11.00
CA TRP A 55 -1.73 -7.92 10.49
C TRP A 55 -1.72 -6.82 11.55
N GLU A 56 -2.15 -7.11 12.78
CA GLU A 56 -2.12 -6.16 13.90
C GLU A 56 -0.70 -5.72 14.26
N LYS A 57 0.29 -6.63 14.13
CA LYS A 57 1.70 -6.27 14.32
C LYS A 57 2.15 -5.25 13.27
N ASP A 58 1.89 -5.54 12.00
CA ASP A 58 2.27 -4.66 10.88
C ASP A 58 1.49 -3.33 10.91
N GLU A 59 0.24 -3.37 11.36
CA GLU A 59 -0.63 -2.21 11.60
C GLU A 59 0.05 -1.24 12.56
N ILE A 60 0.45 -1.73 13.74
CA ILE A 60 1.08 -0.91 14.79
C ILE A 60 2.46 -0.41 14.34
N SER A 61 3.27 -1.27 13.72
CA SER A 61 4.67 -0.93 13.45
C SER A 61 4.88 -0.14 12.16
N ILE A 62 4.00 -0.26 11.17
CA ILE A 62 4.21 0.31 9.82
C ILE A 62 2.97 1.08 9.36
N MET A 63 1.80 0.43 9.26
CA MET A 63 0.64 1.04 8.59
C MET A 63 0.14 2.31 9.31
N ARG A 64 0.06 2.26 10.63
CA ARG A 64 -0.38 3.41 11.45
C ARG A 64 0.61 4.58 11.36
N PRO A 65 1.93 4.39 11.56
CA PRO A 65 2.91 5.43 11.28
C PRO A 65 2.81 6.01 9.87
N SER A 66 2.64 5.16 8.85
CA SER A 66 2.48 5.61 7.46
C SER A 66 1.22 6.44 7.26
N TYR A 67 0.10 6.07 7.89
CA TYR A 67 -1.13 6.85 7.87
C TYR A 67 -0.95 8.22 8.53
N GLU A 68 -0.36 8.26 9.72
CA GLU A 68 -0.08 9.53 10.42
C GLU A 68 0.82 10.45 9.59
N GLU A 69 1.77 9.88 8.84
CA GLU A 69 2.55 10.64 7.87
C GLU A 69 1.69 11.16 6.71
N TYR A 70 0.88 10.30 6.09
CA TYR A 70 0.00 10.64 4.96
C TYR A 70 -1.04 11.73 5.32
N LYS A 71 -1.55 11.71 6.55
CA LYS A 71 -2.54 12.67 7.05
C LYS A 71 -2.04 14.12 7.04
N ASN A 72 -0.72 14.32 7.06
CA ASN A 72 -0.13 15.66 6.90
C ASN A 72 -0.29 16.21 5.47
N TYR A 73 -0.43 15.32 4.48
CA TYR A 73 -0.67 15.67 3.08
C TYR A 73 -2.17 15.82 2.79
N ASP A 74 -2.98 14.85 3.23
CA ASP A 74 -4.44 14.91 3.14
C ASP A 74 -5.06 14.70 4.52
N SER A 75 -5.38 15.81 5.19
CA SER A 75 -5.97 15.78 6.53
C SER A 75 -7.45 15.38 6.56
N SER A 76 -8.09 15.25 5.38
CA SER A 76 -9.51 14.88 5.26
C SER A 76 -9.74 13.38 5.23
N ILE A 77 -8.71 12.59 4.93
CA ILE A 77 -8.82 11.13 4.86
C ILE A 77 -8.92 10.53 6.26
N THR A 78 -9.83 9.57 6.42
CA THR A 78 -9.94 8.76 7.63
C THR A 78 -9.02 7.54 7.56
N TYR A 79 -8.59 6.98 8.69
CA TYR A 79 -7.75 5.79 8.70
C TYR A 79 -8.35 4.58 7.97
N GLU A 80 -9.65 4.30 8.16
CA GLU A 80 -10.33 3.21 7.42
C GLU A 80 -10.28 3.43 5.91
N SER A 81 -10.54 4.66 5.45
CA SER A 81 -10.46 5.00 4.02
C SER A 81 -9.03 4.85 3.50
N TRP A 82 -8.03 5.26 4.27
CA TRP A 82 -6.61 5.07 3.91
C TRP A 82 -6.23 3.58 3.84
N LEU A 83 -6.70 2.75 4.78
CA LEU A 83 -6.51 1.30 4.72
C LEU A 83 -7.15 0.70 3.47
N LYS A 84 -8.36 1.15 3.09
CA LYS A 84 -8.99 0.71 1.83
C LYS A 84 -8.20 1.10 0.59
N LEU A 85 -7.65 2.32 0.55
CA LEU A 85 -6.79 2.76 -0.55
C LEU A 85 -5.53 1.88 -0.67
N ASN A 86 -4.98 1.44 0.46
CA ASN A 86 -3.83 0.53 0.53
C ASN A 86 -4.23 -0.95 0.57
N ASN A 87 -5.49 -1.27 0.24
CA ASN A 87 -6.04 -2.62 0.24
C ASN A 87 -5.72 -3.43 1.50
N TYR A 88 -5.79 -2.79 2.67
CA TYR A 88 -5.46 -3.34 3.99
C TYR A 88 -4.07 -3.97 4.09
N GLY A 89 -3.12 -3.52 3.26
CA GLY A 89 -1.74 -4.03 3.24
C GLY A 89 -1.60 -5.39 2.59
N VAL A 90 -2.55 -5.82 1.74
CA VAL A 90 -2.42 -7.03 0.92
C VAL A 90 -2.47 -6.74 -0.57
N MET A 91 -1.85 -7.61 -1.36
CA MET A 91 -1.96 -7.59 -2.81
C MET A 91 -3.39 -7.95 -3.23
N VAL A 92 -3.97 -7.17 -4.16
CA VAL A 92 -5.39 -7.31 -4.57
C VAL A 92 -5.70 -8.69 -5.16
N ASP A 93 -4.74 -9.28 -5.87
CA ASP A 93 -4.89 -10.55 -6.58
C ASP A 93 -4.52 -11.76 -5.72
N THR A 94 -3.33 -11.75 -5.12
CA THR A 94 -2.83 -12.91 -4.36
C THR A 94 -3.28 -12.92 -2.91
N LYS A 95 -3.70 -11.77 -2.38
CA LYS A 95 -3.99 -11.54 -0.95
C LYS A 95 -2.79 -11.77 -0.03
N GLU A 96 -1.59 -11.83 -0.60
CA GLU A 96 -0.36 -11.92 0.17
C GLU A 96 -0.06 -10.57 0.84
N PRO A 97 0.51 -10.56 2.06
CA PRO A 97 0.92 -9.34 2.75
C PRO A 97 1.97 -8.55 1.95
N VAL A 98 1.75 -7.26 1.78
CA VAL A 98 2.72 -6.35 1.10
C VAL A 98 3.94 -6.09 1.97
N LEU A 99 3.79 -6.09 3.28
CA LEU A 99 4.85 -5.69 4.22
C LEU A 99 5.77 -6.82 4.66
N GLN A 100 5.43 -8.07 4.35
CA GLN A 100 6.26 -9.20 4.73
C GLN A 100 7.41 -9.37 3.74
N THR A 101 8.63 -9.45 4.25
CA THR A 101 9.80 -9.81 3.44
C THR A 101 9.87 -11.33 3.28
N LYS A 102 10.67 -11.81 2.31
CA LYS A 102 10.92 -13.25 2.18
C LYS A 102 11.64 -13.74 3.43
N ASP A 103 10.94 -14.39 4.35
CA ASP A 103 11.57 -15.11 5.47
C ASP A 103 12.35 -16.32 4.90
N PRO A 104 13.68 -16.38 5.05
CA PRO A 104 14.46 -17.52 4.59
C PRO A 104 14.18 -18.81 5.39
N THR A 105 13.52 -18.74 6.55
CA THR A 105 13.39 -19.85 7.51
C THR A 105 12.05 -20.61 7.49
N ALA A 106 11.00 -20.08 6.87
CA ALA A 106 9.73 -20.77 6.74
C ALA A 106 9.66 -21.61 5.44
N SER A 107 10.19 -22.85 5.51
CA SER A 107 9.82 -24.01 4.69
C SER A 107 9.36 -23.79 3.23
N ASN A 108 10.06 -22.95 2.46
CA ASN A 108 9.83 -22.84 1.02
C ASN A 108 10.94 -23.57 0.27
N ILE A 109 10.59 -24.81 -0.07
CA ILE A 109 11.23 -25.80 -0.98
C ILE A 109 11.41 -25.24 -2.43
N ARG A 110 11.53 -23.91 -2.62
CA ARG A 110 11.53 -23.26 -3.94
C ARG A 110 12.51 -22.09 -4.06
N LEU A 111 13.61 -22.09 -3.30
CA LEU A 111 14.79 -21.32 -3.67
C LEU A 111 15.41 -21.94 -4.95
N ARG A 112 14.80 -21.67 -6.11
CA ARG A 112 15.61 -21.48 -7.31
C ARG A 112 16.62 -20.40 -6.96
N THR A 113 17.87 -20.54 -7.40
CA THR A 113 18.93 -19.60 -7.01
C THR A 113 18.46 -18.17 -7.32
N ALA A 114 18.82 -17.16 -6.52
CA ALA A 114 18.39 -15.77 -6.75
C ALA A 114 18.58 -15.36 -8.23
N GLN A 115 19.63 -15.90 -8.86
CA GLN A 115 19.91 -15.79 -10.29
C GLN A 115 18.80 -16.29 -11.21
N ASP A 116 18.20 -17.45 -10.96
CA ASP A 116 17.10 -18.00 -11.77
C ASP A 116 15.85 -17.10 -11.73
N ASN A 117 15.58 -16.50 -10.57
CA ASN A 117 14.47 -15.56 -10.41
C ASN A 117 14.75 -14.25 -11.16
N ILE A 118 15.97 -13.73 -11.06
CA ILE A 118 16.43 -12.56 -11.83
C ILE A 118 16.33 -12.84 -13.33
N ASP A 119 16.79 -14.00 -13.79
CA ASP A 119 16.77 -14.39 -15.21
C ASP A 119 15.34 -14.58 -15.71
N LYS A 120 14.46 -15.14 -14.88
CA LYS A 120 13.04 -15.25 -15.18
C LYS A 120 12.38 -13.87 -15.28
N PHE A 121 12.62 -12.99 -14.32
CA PHE A 121 12.15 -11.61 -14.37
C PHE A 121 12.63 -10.91 -15.64
N CYS A 122 13.93 -11.04 -15.97
CA CYS A 122 14.49 -10.40 -17.15
C CYS A 122 13.94 -10.96 -18.47
N ARG A 123 13.56 -12.23 -18.52
CA ARG A 123 13.00 -12.84 -19.72
C ARG A 123 11.52 -12.51 -19.92
N ASP A 124 10.76 -12.50 -18.83
CA ASP A 124 9.29 -12.52 -18.93
C ASP A 124 8.65 -11.13 -18.84
N THR A 125 9.38 -10.13 -18.31
CA THR A 125 8.93 -8.73 -18.25
C THR A 125 9.22 -7.95 -19.53
N GLN A 126 8.35 -6.99 -19.85
CA GLN A 126 8.45 -6.14 -21.04
C GLN A 126 7.95 -4.71 -20.77
N ALA A 127 8.17 -3.80 -21.72
CA ALA A 127 7.68 -2.43 -21.63
C ALA A 127 6.15 -2.36 -21.37
N GLY A 128 5.75 -1.55 -20.41
CA GLY A 128 4.36 -1.37 -19.96
C GLY A 128 3.94 -2.24 -18.78
N ASP A 129 4.81 -3.14 -18.31
CA ASP A 129 4.57 -3.87 -17.07
C ASP A 129 4.73 -2.96 -15.85
N ILE A 130 3.77 -3.02 -14.94
CA ILE A 130 3.79 -2.33 -13.65
C ILE A 130 4.34 -3.29 -12.60
N LEU A 131 5.28 -2.80 -11.80
CA LEU A 131 5.96 -3.54 -10.75
C LEU A 131 5.45 -3.02 -9.41
N ILE A 132 4.97 -3.91 -8.56
CA ILE A 132 4.62 -3.59 -7.17
C ILE A 132 5.54 -4.38 -6.26
N VAL A 133 6.30 -3.66 -5.43
CA VAL A 133 7.28 -4.21 -4.50
C VAL A 133 6.74 -4.07 -3.09
N GLY A 134 6.68 -5.20 -2.40
CA GLY A 134 6.40 -5.27 -0.98
C GLY A 134 7.65 -5.05 -0.13
N GLY A 135 7.54 -4.30 0.95
CA GLY A 135 8.67 -3.98 1.83
C GLY A 135 8.45 -2.70 2.62
N ASP A 136 9.44 -2.35 3.44
CA ASP A 136 9.47 -1.12 4.22
C ASP A 136 9.98 0.03 3.34
N PHE A 137 9.07 0.93 2.95
CA PHE A 137 9.39 2.10 2.13
C PHE A 137 9.10 3.38 2.93
N PRO A 138 10.01 4.38 2.91
CA PRO A 138 9.98 5.52 3.83
C PRO A 138 8.98 6.63 3.44
N THR A 139 7.85 6.30 2.80
CA THR A 139 7.04 7.29 2.06
C THR A 139 5.54 7.32 2.40
N GLY A 140 5.12 6.96 3.62
CA GLY A 140 3.70 7.03 4.01
C GLY A 140 2.72 6.17 3.16
N VAL A 141 3.24 5.30 2.29
CA VAL A 141 2.50 4.35 1.45
C VAL A 141 3.03 2.95 1.70
N ILE A 142 2.15 1.96 1.64
CA ILE A 142 2.51 0.56 1.88
C ILE A 142 3.02 -0.03 0.56
N GLY A 143 4.35 -0.16 0.44
CA GLY A 143 5.02 -0.71 -0.75
C GLY A 143 5.55 0.35 -1.72
N HIS A 144 6.13 -0.11 -2.84
CA HIS A 144 6.69 0.73 -3.89
C HIS A 144 6.22 0.30 -5.27
N ALA A 145 6.02 1.26 -6.16
CA ALA A 145 5.60 1.01 -7.53
C ALA A 145 6.63 1.53 -8.54
N ALA A 146 6.90 0.72 -9.55
CA ALA A 146 7.74 1.07 -10.68
C ALA A 146 7.11 0.57 -12.00
N ILE A 147 7.66 0.97 -13.14
CA ILE A 147 7.18 0.54 -14.45
C ILE A 147 8.34 0.23 -15.38
N LEU A 148 8.21 -0.83 -16.18
CA LEU A 148 9.12 -1.04 -17.31
C LEU A 148 8.81 -0.01 -18.40
N ASN A 149 9.56 1.09 -18.46
CA ASN A 149 9.36 2.10 -19.50
C ASN A 149 10.00 1.70 -20.84
N ALA A 150 10.87 0.68 -20.85
CA ALA A 150 11.36 -0.03 -22.03
C ALA A 150 11.60 -1.51 -21.68
N ASP A 151 11.78 -2.39 -22.67
CA ASP A 151 11.95 -3.84 -22.43
C ASP A 151 13.16 -4.16 -21.54
N GLY A 152 14.16 -3.28 -21.50
CA GLY A 152 15.38 -3.44 -20.71
C GLY A 152 15.47 -2.53 -19.49
N TYR A 153 14.53 -1.62 -19.27
CA TYR A 153 14.65 -0.54 -18.27
C TYR A 153 13.41 -0.42 -17.40
N VAL A 154 13.66 -0.21 -16.11
CA VAL A 154 12.66 0.13 -15.11
C VAL A 154 12.80 1.60 -14.78
N LEU A 155 11.69 2.34 -14.83
CA LEU A 155 11.56 3.68 -14.28
C LEU A 155 10.88 3.56 -12.91
N GLU A 156 11.52 4.12 -11.90
CA GLU A 156 11.03 4.17 -10.53
C GLU A 156 11.14 5.58 -9.96
N MET A 157 10.40 5.81 -8.87
CA MET A 157 10.59 6.98 -8.02
C MET A 157 10.85 6.51 -6.59
N PRO A 158 12.12 6.27 -6.19
CA PRO A 158 12.44 5.56 -4.96
C PRO A 158 12.05 6.34 -3.70
N GLY A 159 11.80 7.64 -3.82
CA GLY A 159 11.53 8.50 -2.68
C GLY A 159 12.81 8.73 -1.87
N GLY A 160 12.65 9.19 -0.64
CA GLY A 160 13.77 9.47 0.25
C GLY A 160 13.43 10.49 1.31
N ASN A 161 14.43 10.82 2.11
CA ASN A 161 14.27 11.79 3.19
C ASN A 161 13.80 13.15 2.64
N GLY A 162 12.77 13.73 3.25
CA GLY A 162 12.21 15.02 2.82
C GLY A 162 11.27 14.94 1.61
N TRP A 163 10.77 13.74 1.25
CA TRP A 163 9.83 13.57 0.13
C TRP A 163 8.57 14.45 0.23
N TRP A 164 8.13 14.78 1.45
CA TRP A 164 7.00 15.69 1.72
C TRP A 164 7.21 17.11 1.17
N ASN A 165 8.44 17.56 0.96
CA ASN A 165 8.75 18.85 0.36
C ASN A 165 8.89 18.80 -1.16
N GLY A 166 8.66 17.62 -1.77
CA GLY A 166 9.06 17.32 -3.13
C GLY A 166 10.57 17.06 -3.24
N LEU A 167 10.92 16.12 -4.10
CA LEU A 167 12.30 15.79 -4.43
C LEU A 167 12.58 16.23 -5.85
N SER A 168 13.58 17.10 -6.03
CA SER A 168 13.91 17.70 -7.33
C SER A 168 14.44 16.70 -8.36
N ASP A 169 15.05 15.62 -7.89
CA ASP A 169 15.56 14.52 -8.70
C ASP A 169 15.21 13.21 -8.00
N ASN A 170 14.03 12.68 -8.35
CA ASN A 170 13.48 11.46 -7.77
C ASN A 170 13.08 10.45 -8.83
N ASN A 171 13.32 10.73 -10.11
CA ASN A 171 13.05 9.78 -11.18
C ASN A 171 14.36 9.04 -11.51
N ARG A 172 14.36 7.73 -11.32
CA ARG A 172 15.53 6.89 -11.59
C ARG A 172 15.17 5.84 -12.64
N GLN A 173 15.99 5.74 -13.68
CA GLN A 173 15.87 4.68 -14.68
C GLN A 173 17.05 3.71 -14.54
N LEU A 174 16.76 2.42 -14.39
CA LEU A 174 17.76 1.37 -14.22
C LEU A 174 17.61 0.26 -15.26
N PRO A 175 18.71 -0.40 -15.65
CA PRO A 175 18.62 -1.70 -16.31
C PRO A 175 17.81 -2.66 -15.43
N LYS A 176 16.81 -3.33 -16.00
CA LYS A 176 15.86 -4.13 -15.21
C LYS A 176 16.52 -5.24 -14.38
N ARG A 177 17.66 -5.78 -14.84
CA ARG A 177 18.47 -6.74 -14.09
C ARG A 177 19.06 -6.12 -12.82
N GLN A 178 19.57 -4.89 -12.92
CA GLN A 178 20.07 -4.17 -11.76
C GLN A 178 18.94 -3.91 -10.77
N TRP A 179 17.81 -3.37 -11.26
CA TRP A 179 16.65 -3.06 -10.43
C TRP A 179 16.16 -4.28 -9.62
N ILE A 180 15.94 -5.44 -10.26
CA ILE A 180 15.47 -6.64 -9.53
C ILE A 180 16.51 -7.22 -8.58
N THR A 181 17.80 -6.94 -8.81
CA THR A 181 18.87 -7.33 -7.89
C THR A 181 18.83 -6.48 -6.62
N GLU A 182 18.54 -5.18 -6.76
CA GLU A 182 18.34 -4.26 -5.63
C GLU A 182 17.10 -4.65 -4.81
N HIS A 183 16.06 -5.21 -5.44
CA HIS A 183 14.80 -5.65 -4.80
C HIS A 183 14.65 -7.18 -4.61
N ILE A 184 15.74 -7.92 -4.50
CA ILE A 184 15.68 -9.40 -4.49
C ILE A 184 15.10 -9.98 -3.19
N LYS A 185 15.15 -9.22 -2.09
CA LYS A 185 14.68 -9.65 -0.75
C LYS A 185 13.18 -9.43 -0.56
N GLU A 186 12.62 -8.58 -1.40
CA GLU A 186 11.25 -8.12 -1.44
C GLU A 186 10.38 -9.06 -2.29
N TRP A 187 9.08 -9.08 -2.02
CA TRP A 187 8.13 -9.64 -2.97
C TRP A 187 7.91 -8.63 -4.09
N THR A 188 8.03 -9.08 -5.34
CA THR A 188 7.75 -8.25 -6.51
C THR A 188 6.66 -8.91 -7.33
N SER A 189 5.54 -8.21 -7.48
CA SER A 189 4.46 -8.62 -8.38
C SER A 189 4.53 -7.82 -9.67
N VAL A 190 4.23 -8.49 -10.79
CA VAL A 190 4.27 -7.91 -12.13
C VAL A 190 2.86 -7.90 -12.69
N TYR A 191 2.34 -6.72 -12.98
CA TYR A 191 1.04 -6.52 -13.59
C TYR A 191 1.20 -6.08 -15.04
N ARG A 192 0.52 -6.78 -15.94
CA ARG A 192 0.52 -6.46 -17.37
C ARG A 192 -0.90 -6.15 -17.81
N MET A 193 -1.09 -4.97 -18.39
CA MET A 193 -2.36 -4.65 -19.02
C MET A 193 -2.63 -5.61 -20.18
N ARG A 194 -3.88 -6.09 -20.29
CA ARG A 194 -4.31 -6.97 -21.40
C ARG A 194 -4.02 -6.38 -22.77
N ASN A 195 -4.20 -5.07 -22.93
CA ASN A 195 -3.84 -4.35 -24.15
C ASN A 195 -2.35 -3.96 -24.10
N THR A 196 -1.49 -4.88 -24.55
CA THR A 196 -0.03 -4.72 -24.53
C THR A 196 0.45 -3.62 -25.48
N GLY A 197 -0.28 -3.34 -26.56
CA GLY A 197 0.01 -2.23 -27.46
C GLY A 197 -0.13 -0.87 -26.77
N LEU A 198 -1.24 -0.66 -26.05
CA LEU A 198 -1.47 0.54 -25.26
C LEU A 198 -0.45 0.66 -24.11
N ALA A 199 -0.20 -0.44 -23.39
CA ALA A 199 0.78 -0.46 -22.28
C ALA A 199 2.17 0.00 -22.76
N ARG A 200 2.59 -0.48 -23.92
CA ARG A 200 3.87 -0.10 -24.54
C ARG A 200 3.89 1.37 -24.99
N GLN A 201 2.77 1.90 -25.49
CA GLN A 201 2.65 3.32 -25.82
C GLN A 201 2.80 4.19 -24.57
N VAL A 202 2.12 3.85 -23.47
CA VAL A 202 2.22 4.57 -22.19
C VAL A 202 3.65 4.52 -21.64
N ALA A 203 4.29 3.35 -21.68
CA ALA A 203 5.69 3.18 -21.29
C ALA A 203 6.64 4.08 -22.11
N ASN A 204 6.46 4.11 -23.44
CA ASN A 204 7.28 4.94 -24.33
C ASN A 204 7.03 6.44 -24.16
N MET A 205 5.81 6.86 -23.80
CA MET A 205 5.51 8.26 -23.48
C MET A 205 6.32 8.74 -22.28
N GLN A 206 6.54 7.89 -21.28
CA GLN A 206 7.38 8.25 -20.13
C GLN A 206 8.86 8.43 -20.49
N ILE A 207 9.33 7.87 -21.62
CA ILE A 207 10.67 8.16 -22.17
C ILE A 207 10.71 9.57 -22.79
N HIS A 208 9.60 10.05 -23.34
CA HIS A 208 9.55 11.29 -24.14
C HIS A 208 8.92 12.47 -23.40
N THR A 209 8.27 12.25 -22.26
CA THR A 209 7.46 13.27 -21.59
C THR A 209 7.55 13.09 -20.08
N SER A 210 8.51 13.76 -19.46
CA SER A 210 8.33 14.22 -18.07
C SER A 210 7.23 15.27 -18.12
N ILE A 211 6.07 15.01 -17.47
CA ILE A 211 4.88 15.86 -17.33
C ILE A 211 3.78 15.64 -18.38
N VAL A 212 2.80 14.77 -18.09
CA VAL A 212 1.39 14.99 -18.49
C VAL A 212 0.47 14.57 -17.34
N HIS A 213 -0.35 15.51 -16.88
CA HIS A 213 -1.50 15.29 -15.98
C HIS A 213 -2.42 14.21 -16.58
N MET A 214 -2.52 13.04 -15.94
CA MET A 214 -3.56 12.06 -16.29
C MET A 214 -4.77 12.25 -15.38
N GLY A 215 -5.74 13.00 -15.89
CA GLY A 215 -7.12 12.91 -15.45
C GLY A 215 -7.72 11.57 -15.89
N GLU A 216 -8.53 11.00 -14.99
CA GLU A 216 -9.26 9.72 -15.09
C GLU A 216 -8.45 8.44 -14.83
N GLN A 217 -8.79 7.81 -13.71
CA GLN A 217 -8.29 6.52 -13.21
C GLN A 217 -8.65 5.38 -14.19
N PRO A 218 -7.67 4.71 -14.84
CA PRO A 218 -7.96 3.50 -15.60
C PRO A 218 -8.26 2.34 -14.64
N LYS A 219 -9.44 1.74 -14.78
CA LYS A 219 -9.79 0.48 -14.11
C LYS A 219 -8.91 -0.64 -14.65
N ILE A 220 -7.91 -1.09 -13.89
CA ILE A 220 -7.04 -2.21 -14.26
C ILE A 220 -7.69 -3.51 -13.78
N TYR A 221 -8.14 -4.34 -14.72
CA TYR A 221 -8.47 -5.74 -14.49
C TYR A 221 -7.59 -6.65 -15.34
N THR A 222 -6.96 -7.62 -14.66
CA THR A 222 -6.49 -8.96 -15.12
C THR A 222 -4.98 -9.18 -15.20
N LEU A 223 -4.58 -10.20 -14.43
CA LEU A 223 -3.33 -10.93 -14.35
C LEU A 223 -2.92 -11.59 -15.69
N ILE A 224 -1.69 -11.36 -16.13
CA ILE A 224 -1.01 -12.23 -17.09
C ILE A 224 0.28 -12.67 -16.39
N THR A 225 0.32 -13.95 -16.03
CA THR A 225 1.37 -14.68 -15.30
C THR A 225 1.44 -14.48 -13.78
N GLU A 226 0.71 -15.35 -13.10
CA GLU A 226 1.09 -15.88 -11.80
C GLU A 226 2.35 -16.75 -11.96
N LEU A 227 3.36 -16.57 -11.10
CA LEU A 227 4.41 -17.57 -10.86
C LEU A 227 3.82 -18.73 -10.05
N LEU A 228 2.84 -19.45 -10.59
CA LEU A 228 2.23 -20.56 -9.87
C LEU A 228 3.10 -21.83 -9.85
N PRO A 229 2.94 -22.65 -8.80
CA PRO A 229 3.76 -23.82 -8.56
C PRO A 229 3.40 -24.97 -9.49
N ILE A 230 4.37 -25.41 -10.30
CA ILE A 230 4.24 -26.69 -11.01
C ILE A 230 4.28 -27.81 -9.96
N SER A 231 3.17 -28.54 -9.87
CA SER A 231 3.07 -29.93 -9.40
C SER A 231 3.28 -30.83 -10.62
N LYS A 232 4.14 -31.85 -10.49
CA LYS A 232 3.86 -33.19 -11.01
C LYS A 232 4.89 -34.21 -10.54
N LYS A 233 4.36 -35.21 -9.83
CA LYS A 233 4.84 -36.56 -9.50
C LYS A 233 6.09 -36.69 -8.64
#